data_AF-A0ABD3Z396-F1
#
_entry.id   AF-A0ABD3Z396-F1
#
_cell.length_a   1.000
_cell.length_b   1.000
_cell.length_c   1.000
_cell.angle_alpha   90.00
_cell.angle_beta   90.00
_cell.angle_gamma   90.00
#
_symmetry.space_group_name_H-M   'P 1'
#
loop_
_entity.id
_entity.type
_entity.pdbx_description
1 polymer ?
#
loop_
_entity_poly.entity_id
_entity_poly.type
_entity_poly.pdbx_seq_one_letter_code
_entity_poly.pdbx_strand_id
1 'polypeptide(L)'
;MKNDKALEFYEKLYFAEIENKDKIHTRAQADFGLMVITVTILTYLAKNTSYENHFILAVIVFLLTFISFILVLRSSILLKGVIWGNEFKYCPAPREIHSYHQDLVAYETTFKGYCNTNGLTYDNSHNPDDKLWEFIHQEIRECASWNSNVNEARSIKLYESTKYLVWSWIPIIAAVIIFLSADLDAASPRQQNDTKYLIIPLENVRRT
;
A
#
# COMPACT_ATOMS: atom_id res chain seq x y z
N MET A 1 -21.39 8.17 33.75
CA MET A 1 -22.47 8.13 32.72
C MET A 1 -22.22 9.01 31.49
N LYS A 2 -21.76 10.28 31.58
CA LYS A 2 -21.32 11.07 30.39
C LYS A 2 -19.92 10.69 29.92
N ASN A 3 -18.99 10.43 30.84
CA ASN A 3 -17.61 10.04 30.53
C ASN A 3 -17.55 8.65 29.88
N ASP A 4 -18.36 7.70 30.34
CA ASP A 4 -18.40 6.33 29.81
C ASP A 4 -18.80 6.30 28.32
N LYS A 5 -19.77 7.13 27.92
CA LYS A 5 -20.16 7.26 26.50
C LYS A 5 -19.08 7.89 25.63
N ALA A 6 -18.30 8.82 26.18
CA ALA A 6 -17.18 9.43 25.46
C ALA A 6 -16.06 8.39 25.25
N LEU A 7 -15.76 7.59 26.27
CA LEU A 7 -14.80 6.49 26.13
C LEU A 7 -15.23 5.48 25.08
N GLU A 8 -16.47 5.00 25.16
CA GLU A 8 -17.02 4.05 24.18
C GLU A 8 -16.93 4.61 22.75
N PHE A 9 -17.12 5.92 22.58
CA PHE A 9 -16.97 6.57 21.28
C PHE A 9 -15.51 6.56 20.79
N TYR A 10 -14.56 6.93 21.66
CA TYR A 10 -13.13 6.91 21.31
C TYR A 10 -12.60 5.51 21.08
N GLU A 11 -13.05 4.53 21.85
CA GLU A 11 -12.75 3.11 21.66
C GLU A 11 -13.23 2.62 20.29
N LYS A 12 -14.48 2.95 19.93
CA LYS A 12 -15.01 2.64 18.59
C LYS A 12 -14.19 3.29 17.48
N LEU A 13 -13.77 4.55 17.66
CA LEU A 13 -12.93 5.23 16.69
C LEU A 13 -11.56 4.55 16.57
N TYR A 14 -10.93 4.22 17.70
CA TYR A 14 -9.67 3.49 17.72
C TYR A 14 -9.75 2.17 16.95
N PHE A 15 -10.74 1.33 17.26
CA PHE A 15 -10.92 0.05 16.56
C PHE A 15 -11.26 0.23 15.09
N ALA A 16 -12.07 1.23 14.74
CA ALA A 16 -12.35 1.55 13.33
C ALA A 16 -11.07 1.92 12.57
N GLU A 17 -10.13 2.63 13.19
CA GLU A 17 -8.84 2.96 12.55
C GLU A 17 -7.93 1.74 12.39
N ILE A 18 -7.95 0.79 13.33
CA ILE A 18 -7.26 -0.48 13.18
C ILE A 18 -7.89 -1.31 12.03
N GLU A 19 -9.21 -1.35 11.92
CA GLU A 19 -9.88 -2.04 10.82
C GLU A 19 -9.61 -1.36 9.46
N ASN A 20 -9.58 -0.03 9.43
CA ASN A 20 -9.25 0.74 8.23
C ASN A 20 -7.83 0.46 7.75
N LYS A 21 -6.87 0.28 8.66
CA LYS A 21 -5.50 -0.11 8.31
C LYS A 21 -5.48 -1.36 7.44
N ASP A 22 -6.24 -2.39 7.82
CA ASP A 22 -6.30 -3.68 7.13
C ASP A 22 -7.06 -3.58 5.81
N LYS A 23 -8.14 -2.79 5.76
CA LYS A 23 -8.86 -2.48 4.52
C LYS A 23 -7.96 -1.78 3.51
N ILE A 24 -7.20 -0.78 3.93
CA ILE A 24 -6.22 -0.07 3.08
C ILE A 24 -5.14 -1.04 2.60
N HIS A 25 -4.62 -1.90 3.47
CA HIS A 25 -3.62 -2.90 3.10
C HIS A 25 -4.15 -3.89 2.04
N THR A 26 -5.38 -4.37 2.21
CA THR A 26 -6.02 -5.30 1.28
C THR A 26 -6.22 -4.65 -0.09
N ARG A 27 -6.67 -3.39 -0.12
CA ARG A 27 -6.80 -2.62 -1.36
C ARG A 27 -5.45 -2.38 -2.03
N ALA A 28 -4.41 -2.08 -1.27
CA ALA A 28 -3.06 -1.91 -1.80
C ALA A 28 -2.51 -3.21 -2.42
N GLN A 29 -2.80 -4.37 -1.85
CA GLN A 29 -2.44 -5.67 -2.46
C GLN A 29 -3.18 -5.91 -3.78
N ALA A 30 -4.46 -5.54 -3.86
CA ALA A 30 -5.21 -5.62 -5.11
C ALA A 30 -4.62 -4.70 -6.19
N ASP A 31 -4.28 -3.46 -5.83
CA ASP A 31 -3.62 -2.49 -6.73
C ASP A 31 -2.25 -3.02 -7.21
N PHE A 32 -1.47 -3.64 -6.32
CA PHE A 32 -0.22 -4.30 -6.66
C PHE A 32 -0.41 -5.46 -7.65
N GLY A 33 -1.44 -6.29 -7.46
CA GLY A 33 -1.76 -7.37 -8.39
C GLY A 33 -2.07 -6.87 -9.80
N LEU A 34 -2.89 -5.83 -9.91
CA LEU A 34 -3.20 -5.17 -11.19
C LEU A 34 -1.95 -4.55 -11.84
N MET A 35 -1.05 -3.99 -11.03
CA MET A 35 0.22 -3.45 -11.49
C MET A 35 1.11 -4.53 -12.12
N VAL A 36 1.25 -5.70 -11.50
CA VAL A 36 2.04 -6.82 -12.05
C VAL A 36 1.48 -7.28 -13.40
N ILE A 37 0.15 -7.38 -13.53
CA ILE A 37 -0.52 -7.69 -14.80
C ILE A 37 -0.19 -6.63 -15.86
N THR A 38 -0.30 -5.35 -15.49
CA THR A 38 -0.01 -4.22 -16.39
C THR A 38 1.45 -4.24 -16.87
N VAL A 39 2.40 -4.48 -15.97
CA VAL A 39 3.84 -4.59 -16.31
C VAL A 39 4.11 -5.79 -17.22
N THR A 40 3.39 -6.89 -17.05
CA THR A 40 3.51 -8.08 -17.92
C THR A 40 3.09 -7.74 -19.35
N ILE A 41 1.98 -7.03 -19.53
CA ILE A 41 1.51 -6.56 -20.85
C ILE A 41 2.53 -5.61 -21.46
N LEU A 42 3.05 -4.64 -20.69
CA LEU A 42 4.07 -3.70 -21.17
C LEU A 42 5.34 -4.42 -21.62
N THR A 43 5.79 -5.42 -20.86
CA THR A 43 6.97 -6.22 -21.18
C THR A 43 6.75 -7.03 -22.46
N TYR A 44 5.56 -7.58 -22.65
CA TYR A 44 5.19 -8.28 -23.89
C TYR A 44 5.26 -7.34 -25.10
N LEU A 45 4.62 -6.17 -25.03
CA LEU A 45 4.63 -5.19 -26.12
C LEU A 45 6.05 -4.71 -26.43
N ALA A 46 6.84 -4.38 -25.40
CA ALA A 46 8.21 -3.92 -25.57
C ALA A 46 9.12 -4.97 -26.23
N LYS A 47 8.92 -6.26 -25.91
CA LYS A 47 9.74 -7.36 -26.44
C LYS A 47 9.33 -7.78 -27.85
N ASN A 48 8.03 -7.86 -28.14
CA ASN A 48 7.51 -8.54 -29.33
C ASN A 48 7.10 -7.60 -30.46
N THR A 49 7.27 -6.28 -30.32
CA THR A 49 6.98 -5.33 -31.41
C THR A 49 8.01 -5.46 -32.54
N SER A 50 7.54 -5.89 -33.71
CA SER A 50 8.30 -5.91 -34.97
C SER A 50 8.32 -4.53 -35.64
N TYR A 51 9.45 -4.17 -36.24
CA TYR A 51 9.63 -2.89 -36.94
C TYR A 51 9.70 -3.04 -38.48
N GLU A 52 9.60 -4.27 -38.99
CA GLU A 52 9.91 -4.59 -40.39
C GLU A 52 8.82 -4.11 -41.37
N ASN A 53 7.54 -4.33 -41.05
CA ASN A 53 6.43 -4.07 -42.00
C ASN A 53 5.84 -2.66 -41.86
N HIS A 54 5.64 -2.19 -40.63
CA HIS A 54 4.96 -0.92 -40.36
C HIS A 54 5.73 -0.09 -39.32
N PHE A 55 6.93 0.37 -39.69
CA PHE A 55 7.82 1.12 -38.82
C PHE A 55 7.14 2.28 -38.06
N ILE A 56 6.33 3.09 -38.73
CA ILE A 56 5.63 4.22 -38.11
C ILE A 56 4.67 3.75 -37.01
N LEU A 57 3.91 2.69 -37.26
CA LEU A 57 2.95 2.14 -36.28
C LEU A 57 3.70 1.48 -35.10
N ALA A 58 4.81 0.81 -35.36
CA ALA A 58 5.69 0.26 -34.33
C ALA A 58 6.28 1.34 -33.42
N VAL A 59 6.68 2.49 -33.98
CA VAL A 59 7.14 3.65 -33.19
C VAL A 59 6.00 4.22 -32.33
N ILE A 60 4.77 4.30 -32.85
CA ILE A 60 3.60 4.75 -32.07
C ILE A 60 3.33 3.79 -30.91
N VAL A 61 3.35 2.47 -31.15
CA VAL A 61 3.20 1.45 -30.09
C VAL A 61 4.27 1.61 -29.02
N PHE A 62 5.53 1.82 -29.42
CA PHE A 62 6.63 2.06 -28.50
C PHE A 62 6.40 3.31 -27.64
N LEU A 63 6.01 4.45 -28.24
CA LEU A 63 5.75 5.69 -27.51
C LEU A 63 4.59 5.54 -26.51
N LEU A 64 3.49 4.88 -26.90
CA LEU A 64 2.36 4.62 -26.01
C LEU A 64 2.76 3.68 -24.85
N THR A 65 3.53 2.64 -25.14
CA THR A 65 4.07 1.71 -24.13
C THR A 65 4.98 2.46 -23.15
N PHE A 66 5.83 3.36 -23.64
CA PHE A 66 6.73 4.16 -22.81
C PHE A 66 5.98 5.16 -21.91
N ILE A 67 4.98 5.87 -22.45
CA ILE A 67 4.11 6.76 -21.66
C ILE A 67 3.42 5.98 -20.55
N SER A 68 2.87 4.82 -20.87
CA SER A 68 2.22 3.97 -19.87
C SER A 68 3.20 3.48 -18.80
N PHE A 69 4.41 3.09 -19.20
CA PHE A 69 5.46 2.69 -18.26
C PHE A 69 5.78 3.79 -17.24
N ILE A 70 5.86 5.05 -17.66
CA ILE A 70 6.08 6.20 -16.75
C ILE A 70 4.91 6.32 -15.75
N LEU A 71 3.66 6.16 -16.20
CA LEU A 71 2.48 6.23 -15.34
C LEU A 71 2.46 5.07 -14.32
N VAL A 72 2.78 3.85 -14.76
CA VAL A 72 2.93 2.68 -13.88
C VAL A 72 4.05 2.89 -12.86
N LEU A 73 5.18 3.46 -13.28
CA LEU A 73 6.29 3.77 -12.37
C LEU A 73 5.87 4.80 -11.31
N ARG A 74 5.12 5.83 -11.72
CA ARG A 74 4.58 6.83 -10.77
C ARG A 74 3.62 6.20 -9.78
N SER A 75 2.70 5.35 -10.26
CA SER A 75 1.80 4.56 -9.40
C SER A 75 2.59 3.68 -8.42
N SER A 76 3.64 2.99 -8.88
CA SER A 76 4.50 2.13 -8.05
C SER A 76 5.15 2.89 -6.88
N ILE A 77 5.66 4.09 -7.13
CA ILE A 77 6.29 4.93 -6.10
C ILE A 77 5.26 5.33 -5.03
N LEU A 78 4.04 5.69 -5.43
CA LEU A 78 2.97 6.05 -4.52
C LEU A 78 2.51 4.84 -3.69
N LEU A 79 2.30 3.70 -4.34
CA LEU A 79 1.91 2.44 -3.71
C LEU A 79 2.92 1.96 -2.67
N LYS A 80 4.22 2.11 -2.95
CA LYS A 80 5.29 1.83 -1.98
C LYS A 80 5.05 2.60 -0.67
N GLY A 81 4.64 3.87 -0.75
CA GLY A 81 4.34 4.70 0.43
C GLY A 81 3.06 4.31 1.18
N VAL A 82 2.20 3.48 0.59
CA VAL A 82 1.00 2.93 1.26
C VAL A 82 1.33 1.67 2.06
N ILE A 83 2.25 0.85 1.52
CA ILE A 83 2.61 -0.45 2.08
C ILE A 83 3.71 -0.31 3.14
N TRP A 84 4.75 0.48 2.87
CA TRP A 84 5.92 0.58 3.75
C TRP A 84 6.01 1.90 4.52
N GLY A 85 6.66 1.84 5.69
CA GLY A 85 7.04 3.03 6.46
C GLY A 85 5.90 3.68 7.25
N ASN A 86 4.82 2.94 7.55
CA ASN A 86 3.68 3.44 8.30
C ASN A 86 3.68 2.83 9.71
N GLU A 87 3.82 3.66 10.74
CA GLU A 87 3.82 3.24 12.14
C GLU A 87 2.45 3.48 12.77
N PHE A 88 1.88 2.42 13.37
CA PHE A 88 0.61 2.48 14.08
C PHE A 88 0.86 2.43 15.58
N LYS A 89 0.08 3.22 16.32
CA LYS A 89 0.07 3.19 17.77
C LYS A 89 -1.01 2.25 18.27
N TYR A 90 -0.68 1.54 19.34
CA TYR A 90 -1.57 0.60 20.00
C TYR A 90 -1.70 1.00 21.46
N CYS A 91 -2.89 0.79 22.02
CA CYS A 91 -3.07 0.97 23.44
C CYS A 91 -2.12 0.02 24.21
N PRO A 92 -1.65 0.43 25.41
CA PRO A 92 -0.79 -0.39 26.25
C PRO A 92 -1.38 -1.78 26.50
N ALA A 93 -0.50 -2.76 26.70
CA ALA A 93 -0.95 -4.12 26.94
C ALA A 93 -1.73 -4.21 28.26
N PRO A 94 -2.72 -5.12 28.40
CA PRO A 94 -3.48 -5.26 29.65
C PRO A 94 -2.60 -5.45 30.90
N ARG A 95 -1.45 -6.11 30.74
CA ARG A 95 -0.45 -6.27 31.81
C ARG A 95 0.17 -4.94 32.25
N GLU A 96 0.47 -4.06 31.32
CA GLU A 96 1.05 -2.74 31.59
C GLU A 96 0.03 -1.84 32.28
N ILE A 97 -1.22 -1.86 31.80
CA ILE A 97 -2.35 -1.16 32.43
C ILE A 97 -2.54 -1.66 33.87
N HIS A 98 -2.49 -2.97 34.08
CA HIS A 98 -2.64 -3.55 35.42
C HIS A 98 -1.46 -3.20 36.35
N SER A 99 -0.23 -3.26 35.85
CA SER A 99 0.96 -2.85 36.62
C SER A 99 0.87 -1.38 37.02
N TYR A 100 0.48 -0.52 36.08
CA TYR A 100 0.30 0.90 36.34
C TYR A 100 -0.79 1.16 37.40
N HIS A 101 -1.89 0.42 37.37
CA HIS A 101 -2.93 0.50 38.41
C HIS A 101 -2.40 0.07 39.78
N GLN A 102 -1.63 -1.01 39.86
CA GLN A 102 -0.99 -1.43 41.11
C GLN A 102 -0.04 -0.35 41.66
N ASP A 103 0.72 0.30 40.79
CA ASP A 103 1.62 1.39 41.16
C ASP A 103 0.84 2.61 41.68
N LEU A 104 -0.30 2.95 41.07
CA LEU A 104 -1.20 4.01 41.55
C LEU A 104 -1.77 3.70 42.94
N VAL A 105 -2.19 2.45 43.19
CA VAL A 105 -2.70 2.00 44.50
C VAL A 105 -1.60 2.07 45.56
N ALA A 106 -0.39 1.64 45.23
CA ALA A 106 0.76 1.71 46.15
C ALA A 106 1.14 3.17 46.46
N TYR A 107 1.12 4.05 45.46
CA TYR A 107 1.34 5.48 45.64
C TYR A 107 0.29 6.11 46.54
N GLU A 108 -1.00 5.86 46.30
CA GLU A 108 -2.10 6.40 47.11
C GLU A 108 -1.97 5.96 48.59
N THR A 109 -1.63 4.69 48.82
CA THR A 109 -1.40 4.14 50.16
C THR A 109 -0.27 4.88 50.88
N THR A 110 0.84 5.10 50.18
CA THR A 110 2.01 5.83 50.71
C THR A 110 1.66 7.28 51.03
N PHE A 111 0.93 7.95 50.15
CA PHE A 111 0.53 9.34 50.31
C PHE A 111 -0.48 9.54 51.46
N LYS A 112 -1.46 8.64 51.62
CA LYS A 112 -2.36 8.63 52.78
C LYS A 112 -1.58 8.48 54.09
N GLY A 113 -0.58 7.59 54.13
CA GLY A 113 0.32 7.44 55.27
C GLY A 113 1.10 8.72 55.60
N TYR A 114 1.61 9.40 54.58
CA TYR A 114 2.27 10.70 54.73
C TYR A 114 1.32 11.77 55.28
N CYS A 115 0.10 11.89 54.75
CA CYS A 115 -0.89 12.85 55.23
C CYS A 115 -1.22 12.63 56.71
N ASN A 116 -1.47 11.38 57.11
CA ASN A 116 -1.76 11.03 58.50
C ASN A 116 -0.60 11.38 59.44
N THR A 117 0.64 11.10 59.03
CA THR A 117 1.84 11.37 59.83
C THR A 117 2.08 12.87 60.02
N ASN A 118 1.71 13.70 59.04
CA ASN A 118 1.94 15.14 59.05
C ASN A 118 0.69 15.97 59.42
N GLY A 119 -0.41 15.33 59.83
CA GLY A 119 -1.66 16.01 60.18
C GLY A 119 -2.34 16.73 59.01
N LEU A 120 -2.10 16.29 57.78
CA LEU A 120 -2.71 16.84 56.57
C LEU A 120 -4.02 16.12 56.25
N THR A 121 -5.00 16.86 55.74
CA THR A 121 -6.25 16.27 55.23
C THR A 121 -6.02 15.69 53.84
N TYR A 122 -6.37 14.42 53.64
CA TYR A 122 -6.36 13.79 52.33
C TYR A 122 -7.61 14.20 51.54
N ASP A 123 -7.44 14.70 50.31
CA ASP A 123 -8.49 15.28 49.47
C ASP A 123 -8.98 14.36 48.33
N ASN A 124 -8.52 13.10 48.30
CA ASN A 124 -8.86 12.13 47.26
C ASN A 124 -8.38 12.48 45.84
N SER A 125 -7.49 13.47 45.68
CA SER A 125 -6.95 13.89 44.37
C SER A 125 -6.10 12.83 43.66
N HIS A 126 -5.60 11.85 44.41
CA HIS A 126 -4.76 10.75 43.92
C HIS A 126 -5.50 9.41 43.89
N ASN A 127 -6.82 9.42 43.73
CA ASN A 127 -7.60 8.21 43.60
C ASN A 127 -7.08 7.35 42.41
N PRO A 128 -6.69 6.08 42.64
CA PRO A 128 -6.11 5.23 41.61
C PRO A 128 -7.04 4.97 40.43
N ASP A 129 -8.34 4.80 40.68
CA ASP A 129 -9.31 4.47 39.64
C ASP A 129 -9.56 5.67 38.72
N ASP A 130 -9.69 6.87 39.30
CA ASP A 130 -9.83 8.10 38.52
C ASP A 130 -8.58 8.37 37.66
N LYS A 131 -7.38 8.14 38.21
CA LYS A 131 -6.12 8.33 37.48
C LYS A 131 -5.90 7.28 36.40
N LEU A 132 -6.25 6.03 36.67
CA LEU A 132 -6.24 4.99 35.65
C LEU A 132 -7.21 5.33 34.51
N TRP A 133 -8.40 5.82 34.85
CA TRP A 133 -9.41 6.17 33.87
C TRP A 133 -8.99 7.34 32.98
N GLU A 134 -8.37 8.36 33.57
CA GLU A 134 -7.76 9.49 32.87
C GLU A 134 -6.68 9.01 31.89
N PHE A 135 -5.80 8.11 32.35
CA PHE A 135 -4.75 7.51 31.52
C PHE A 135 -5.34 6.73 30.33
N ILE A 136 -6.30 5.82 30.56
CA ILE A 136 -6.94 5.04 29.49
C ILE A 136 -7.61 5.95 28.46
N HIS A 137 -8.33 6.98 28.92
CA HIS A 137 -8.95 7.96 28.02
C HIS A 137 -7.93 8.67 27.13
N GLN A 138 -6.82 9.09 27.73
CA GLN A 138 -5.76 9.77 27.01
C GLN A 138 -5.11 8.86 25.97
N GLU A 139 -4.72 7.64 26.35
CA GLU A 139 -4.07 6.67 25.49
C GLU A 139 -4.93 6.30 24.27
N ILE A 140 -6.23 6.00 24.47
CA ILE A 140 -7.15 5.66 23.38
C ILE A 140 -7.28 6.83 22.41
N ARG A 141 -7.46 8.06 22.94
CA ARG A 141 -7.62 9.26 22.12
C ARG A 141 -6.36 9.55 21.29
N GLU A 142 -5.18 9.45 21.90
CA GLU A 142 -3.90 9.69 21.21
C GLU A 142 -3.61 8.62 20.16
N CYS A 143 -3.87 7.35 20.47
CA CYS A 143 -3.74 6.25 19.52
C CYS A 143 -4.70 6.42 18.34
N ALA A 144 -5.97 6.70 18.59
CA ALA A 144 -6.98 6.92 17.54
C ALA A 144 -6.60 8.09 16.63
N SER A 145 -6.22 9.24 17.21
CA SER A 145 -5.84 10.42 16.43
C SER A 145 -4.60 10.18 15.58
N TRP A 146 -3.55 9.55 16.13
CA TRP A 146 -2.36 9.19 15.38
C TRP A 146 -2.68 8.25 14.22
N ASN A 147 -3.42 7.17 14.48
CA ASN A 147 -3.76 6.17 13.48
C ASN A 147 -4.65 6.74 12.37
N SER A 148 -5.57 7.65 12.71
CA SER A 148 -6.41 8.33 11.73
C SER A 148 -5.59 9.17 10.75
N ASN A 149 -4.64 9.98 11.25
CA ASN A 149 -3.73 10.76 10.39
C ASN A 149 -2.89 9.87 9.46
N VAL A 150 -2.38 8.74 9.98
CA VAL A 150 -1.63 7.76 9.18
C VAL A 150 -2.52 7.13 8.11
N ASN A 151 -3.74 6.71 8.46
CA ASN A 151 -4.68 6.12 7.51
C ASN A 151 -5.15 7.11 6.44
N GLU A 152 -5.37 8.38 6.78
CA GLU A 152 -5.72 9.41 5.83
C GLU A 152 -4.60 9.62 4.80
N ALA A 153 -3.36 9.80 5.26
CA ALA A 153 -2.20 9.96 4.39
C ALA A 153 -1.99 8.75 3.46
N ARG A 154 -2.18 7.52 3.99
CA ARG A 154 -2.13 6.29 3.19
C ARG A 154 -3.27 6.21 2.18
N SER A 155 -4.48 6.61 2.56
CA SER A 155 -5.65 6.57 1.68
C SER A 155 -5.51 7.53 0.50
N ILE A 156 -4.96 8.73 0.72
CA ILE A 156 -4.66 9.69 -0.34
C ILE A 156 -3.66 9.10 -1.34
N LYS A 157 -2.53 8.56 -0.84
CA LYS A 157 -1.52 7.93 -1.70
C LYS A 157 -2.07 6.73 -2.48
N LEU A 158 -2.91 5.91 -1.85
CA LEU A 158 -3.56 4.77 -2.50
C LEU A 158 -4.48 5.23 -3.63
N TYR A 159 -5.33 6.24 -3.38
CA TYR A 159 -6.19 6.82 -4.39
C TYR A 159 -5.37 7.37 -5.57
N GLU A 160 -4.30 8.11 -5.29
CA GLU A 160 -3.41 8.62 -6.35
C GLU A 160 -2.70 7.51 -7.12
N SER A 161 -2.24 6.46 -6.43
CA SER A 161 -1.64 5.27 -7.07
C SER A 161 -2.60 4.66 -8.08
N THR A 162 -3.82 4.34 -7.63
CA THR A 162 -4.84 3.72 -8.47
C THR A 162 -5.23 4.63 -9.64
N LYS A 163 -5.31 5.95 -9.41
CA LYS A 163 -5.56 6.92 -10.50
C LYS A 163 -4.50 6.84 -11.61
N TYR A 164 -3.22 6.86 -11.26
CA TYR A 164 -2.14 6.75 -12.25
C TYR A 164 -2.11 5.38 -12.93
N LEU A 165 -2.42 4.29 -12.20
CA LEU A 165 -2.54 2.96 -12.77
C LEU A 165 -3.66 2.89 -13.81
N VAL A 166 -4.85 3.39 -13.50
CA VAL A 166 -5.98 3.43 -14.44
C VAL A 166 -5.66 4.31 -15.65
N TRP A 167 -5.01 5.46 -15.45
CA TRP A 167 -4.58 6.32 -16.56
C TRP A 167 -3.53 5.64 -17.46
N SER A 168 -2.73 4.72 -16.93
CA SER A 168 -1.76 3.95 -17.71
C SER A 168 -2.43 2.98 -18.69
N TRP A 169 -3.67 2.57 -18.43
CA TRP A 169 -4.39 1.63 -19.28
C TRP A 169 -4.87 2.25 -20.59
N ILE A 170 -5.15 3.55 -20.62
CA ILE A 170 -5.58 4.25 -21.85
C ILE A 170 -4.52 4.10 -22.97
N PRO A 171 -3.25 4.49 -22.77
CA PRO A 171 -2.22 4.30 -23.79
C PRO A 171 -1.89 2.82 -24.04
N ILE A 172 -1.97 1.93 -23.03
CA ILE A 172 -1.76 0.48 -23.25
C ILE A 172 -2.83 -0.08 -24.19
N ILE A 173 -4.10 0.20 -23.94
CA ILE A 173 -5.21 -0.33 -24.75
C ILE A 173 -5.05 0.16 -26.19
N ALA A 174 -4.74 1.44 -26.39
CA ALA A 174 -4.44 1.97 -27.71
C ALA A 174 -3.24 1.27 -28.37
N ALA A 175 -2.16 1.02 -27.62
CA ALA A 175 -0.98 0.31 -28.10
C ALA A 175 -1.31 -1.12 -28.51
N VAL A 176 -2.08 -1.87 -27.70
CA VAL A 176 -2.51 -3.24 -27.99
C VAL A 176 -3.36 -3.29 -29.25
N ILE A 177 -4.31 -2.37 -29.42
CA ILE A 177 -5.16 -2.31 -30.61
C ILE A 177 -4.28 -2.11 -31.87
N ILE A 178 -3.37 -1.13 -31.85
CA ILE A 178 -2.49 -0.87 -32.99
C ILE A 178 -1.55 -2.06 -33.24
N PHE A 179 -0.97 -2.63 -32.19
CA PHE A 179 -0.09 -3.78 -32.25
C PHE A 179 -0.74 -4.99 -32.94
N LEU A 180 -1.99 -5.30 -32.58
CA LEU A 180 -2.74 -6.41 -33.18
C LEU A 180 -3.25 -6.08 -34.59
N SER A 181 -3.77 -4.87 -34.82
CA SER A 181 -4.34 -4.48 -36.12
C SER A 181 -3.29 -4.32 -37.21
N ALA A 182 -2.08 -3.92 -36.85
CA ALA A 182 -0.96 -3.75 -37.78
C ALA A 182 -0.05 -5.00 -37.87
N ASP A 183 -0.49 -6.13 -37.30
CA ASP A 183 0.26 -7.39 -37.26
C ASP A 183 1.73 -7.19 -36.87
N LEU A 184 1.95 -6.43 -35.79
CA LEU A 184 3.29 -6.08 -35.31
C LEU A 184 3.89 -7.15 -34.40
N ASP A 185 3.21 -8.29 -34.21
CA ASP A 185 3.66 -9.34 -33.31
C ASP A 185 4.73 -10.22 -33.97
N ALA A 186 5.99 -9.96 -33.62
CA ALA A 186 7.14 -10.75 -34.08
C ALA A 186 7.11 -12.21 -33.59
N ALA A 187 6.36 -12.51 -32.52
CA ALA A 187 6.20 -13.85 -31.99
C ALA A 187 5.04 -14.62 -32.65
N SER A 188 4.27 -13.97 -33.53
CA SER A 188 3.15 -14.59 -34.24
C SER A 188 3.62 -15.68 -35.20
N PRO A 189 3.04 -16.90 -35.17
CA PRO A 189 3.36 -17.97 -36.14
C PRO A 189 3.13 -17.57 -37.60
N ARG A 190 2.33 -16.53 -37.85
CA ARG A 190 2.03 -16.01 -39.20
C ARG A 190 3.25 -15.35 -39.86
N GLN A 191 4.19 -14.86 -39.06
CA GLN A 191 5.44 -14.25 -39.52
C GLN A 191 6.61 -15.23 -39.57
N GLN A 192 6.37 -16.55 -39.44
CA GLN A 192 7.42 -17.53 -39.75
C GLN A 192 7.84 -17.33 -41.21
N ASN A 193 8.91 -16.56 -41.39
CA ASN A 193 9.61 -16.37 -42.64
C ASN A 193 9.78 -17.75 -43.27
N ASP A 194 9.23 -17.92 -44.48
CA ASP A 194 9.53 -19.04 -45.35
C ASP A 194 11.01 -19.34 -45.22
N THR A 195 11.33 -20.51 -44.67
CA THR A 195 12.72 -20.90 -44.46
C THR A 195 13.34 -20.92 -45.85
N LYS A 196 14.09 -19.89 -46.23
CA LYS A 196 14.80 -19.84 -47.50
C LYS A 196 15.90 -20.89 -47.42
N TYR A 197 15.55 -22.13 -47.74
CA TYR A 197 16.53 -23.19 -47.94
C TYR A 197 17.44 -22.72 -49.07
N LEU A 198 18.69 -22.38 -48.73
CA LEU A 198 19.74 -22.27 -49.72
C LEU A 198 20.07 -23.71 -50.15
N ILE A 199 19.36 -24.21 -51.16
CA ILE A 199 19.70 -25.48 -51.79
C ILE A 199 21.01 -25.25 -52.55
N ILE A 200 22.14 -25.63 -51.95
CA ILE A 200 23.43 -25.65 -52.62
C ILE A 200 23.49 -26.97 -53.40
N PRO A 201 23.43 -26.98 -54.75
CA PRO A 201 23.64 -28.20 -55.50
C PRO A 201 25.09 -28.67 -55.29
N LEU A 202 25.26 -29.89 -54.79
CA LEU A 202 26.55 -30.52 -54.50
C LEU A 202 27.35 -30.90 -55.77
N GLU A 203 26.88 -30.57 -56.97
CA GLU A 203 27.50 -30.97 -58.23
C GLU A 203 28.90 -30.39 -58.48
N ASN A 204 29.31 -29.36 -57.72
CA ASN A 204 30.64 -28.74 -57.85
C ASN A 204 31.56 -28.91 -56.63
N VAL A 205 31.21 -29.73 -55.63
CA VAL A 205 32.18 -30.13 -54.61
C VAL A 205 33.04 -31.25 -55.20
N ARG A 206 34.03 -30.83 -56.01
CA ARG A 206 35.13 -31.70 -56.44
C ARG A 206 35.68 -32.42 -55.22
N ARG A 207 35.63 -33.75 -55.26
CA ARG A 207 36.54 -34.59 -54.47
C ARG A 207 37.96 -34.28 -54.95
N THR A 208 38.69 -33.48 -54.19
CA THR A 208 40.15 -33.41 -54.22
C THR A 208 40.66 -33.69 -52.83
#